data_AF-A0A0T6DUJ6-F1
#
_entry.id   AF-A0A0T6DUJ6-F1
#
_cell.length_a   1.000
_cell.length_b   1.000
_cell.length_c   1.000
_cell.angle_alpha   90.00
_cell.angle_beta   90.00
_cell.angle_gamma   90.00
#
_symmetry.space_group_name_H-M   'P 1'
#
loop_
_entity.id
_entity.type
_entity.pdbx_description
1 polymer ?
#
loop_
_entity_poly.entity_id
_entity_poly.type
_entity_poly.pdbx_seq_one_letter_code
_entity_poly.pdbx_strand_id
1 'polypeptide(L)'
;MPNNTPFWDLILLKLLVFLPKVFAAVIGAILGLMLSGDIGRDGKIQVNISVIIKFTIAVTISLYGGEASIEYYELQNYSVMTHGFVMLMWAVFGMLAIGIVYQAVALWQGKTLAEVIKEIKDAAFAIFGK
;
A
#
# COMPACT_ATOMS: atom_id res chain seq x y z
N MET A 1 22.95 -32.00 -9.44
CA MET A 1 21.48 -31.87 -9.41
C MET A 1 20.94 -32.44 -10.72
N PRO A 2 19.90 -33.30 -10.72
CA PRO A 2 19.40 -33.87 -11.96
C PRO A 2 18.79 -32.76 -12.82
N ASN A 3 19.39 -32.56 -14.00
CA ASN A 3 19.14 -31.46 -14.94
C ASN A 3 17.91 -31.72 -15.82
N ASN A 4 16.80 -32.16 -15.23
CA ASN A 4 15.60 -32.59 -15.96
C ASN A 4 14.31 -32.00 -15.41
N THR A 5 14.35 -30.85 -14.73
CA THR A 5 13.12 -30.07 -14.49
C THR A 5 12.63 -29.55 -15.84
N PRO A 6 11.45 -29.97 -16.32
CA PRO A 6 10.83 -29.40 -17.51
C PRO A 6 10.79 -27.88 -17.37
N PHE A 7 11.07 -27.15 -18.45
CA PHE A 7 11.02 -25.69 -18.47
C PHE A 7 9.71 -25.13 -17.86
N TRP A 8 8.61 -25.83 -18.10
CA TRP A 8 7.29 -25.53 -17.53
C TRP A 8 7.21 -25.64 -16.02
N ASP A 9 7.86 -26.63 -15.40
CA ASP A 9 7.87 -26.80 -13.95
C ASP A 9 8.65 -25.67 -13.27
N LEU A 10 9.71 -25.18 -13.92
CA LEU A 10 10.52 -24.08 -13.41
C LEU A 10 9.78 -22.74 -13.46
N ILE A 11 9.00 -22.52 -14.52
CA ILE A 11 8.08 -21.37 -14.62
C ILE A 11 6.98 -21.46 -13.56
N LEU A 12 6.33 -22.63 -13.44
CA LEU A 12 5.28 -22.88 -12.46
C LEU A 12 5.77 -22.62 -11.04
N LEU A 13 6.97 -23.11 -10.69
CA LEU A 13 7.56 -22.89 -9.37
C LEU A 13 7.79 -21.40 -9.08
N LYS A 14 8.30 -20.64 -10.06
CA LYS A 14 8.50 -19.19 -9.92
C LYS A 14 7.20 -18.42 -9.77
N LEU A 15 6.16 -18.78 -10.52
CA LEU A 15 4.84 -18.19 -10.40
C LEU A 15 4.18 -18.51 -9.06
N LEU A 16 4.35 -19.74 -8.56
CA LEU A 16 3.83 -20.19 -7.27
C LEU A 16 4.42 -19.38 -6.11
N VAL A 17 5.71 -19.03 -6.17
CA VAL A 17 6.39 -18.19 -5.18
C VAL A 17 5.88 -16.74 -5.20
N PHE A 18 5.30 -16.30 -6.31
CA PHE A 18 4.75 -14.94 -6.44
C PHE A 18 3.31 -14.83 -5.90
N LEU A 19 2.59 -15.95 -5.73
CA LEU A 19 1.21 -15.94 -5.20
C LEU A 19 1.07 -15.26 -3.82
N PRO A 20 1.91 -15.57 -2.81
CA PRO A 20 1.82 -14.90 -1.51
C PRO A 20 2.07 -13.39 -1.58
N LYS A 21 2.95 -12.96 -2.49
CA LYS A 21 3.26 -11.55 -2.75
C LYS A 21 2.06 -10.80 -3.32
N VAL A 22 1.44 -11.39 -4.35
CA VAL A 22 0.22 -10.83 -4.95
C VAL A 22 -0.93 -10.83 -3.96
N PHE A 23 -1.09 -11.89 -3.17
CA PHE A 23 -2.10 -11.96 -2.12
C PHE A 23 -1.93 -10.83 -1.10
N ALA A 24 -0.70 -10.60 -0.61
CA ALA A 24 -0.40 -9.50 0.30
C ALA A 24 -0.73 -8.13 -0.31
N ALA A 25 -0.40 -7.92 -1.58
CA ALA A 25 -0.72 -6.68 -2.29
C ALA A 25 -2.23 -6.44 -2.40
N VAL A 26 -3.00 -7.49 -2.75
CA VAL A 26 -4.47 -7.40 -2.88
C VAL A 26 -5.12 -7.13 -1.52
N ILE A 27 -4.74 -7.88 -0.47
CA ILE A 27 -5.28 -7.67 0.88
C ILE A 27 -4.95 -6.27 1.38
N GLY A 28 -3.71 -5.82 1.20
CA GLY A 28 -3.31 -4.49 1.62
C GLY A 28 -4.02 -3.38 0.85
N ALA A 29 -4.30 -3.56 -0.44
CA ALA A 29 -5.09 -2.61 -1.21
C ALA A 29 -6.55 -2.55 -0.73
N ILE A 30 -7.16 -3.68 -0.37
CA ILE A 30 -8.49 -3.71 0.24
C ILE A 30 -8.50 -2.96 1.57
N LEU A 31 -7.49 -3.19 2.42
CA LEU A 31 -7.33 -2.46 3.69
C LEU A 31 -7.15 -0.95 3.44
N GLY A 32 -6.36 -0.57 2.43
CA GLY A 32 -6.20 0.83 2.03
C GLY A 32 -7.53 1.49 1.62
N LEU A 33 -8.36 0.77 0.84
CA LEU A 33 -9.70 1.24 0.46
C LEU A 33 -10.67 1.33 1.65
N MET A 34 -10.51 0.46 2.65
CA MET A 34 -11.28 0.55 3.89
C MET A 34 -10.89 1.79 4.68
N LEU A 35 -9.59 2.07 4.79
CA LEU A 35 -9.08 3.26 5.48
C LEU A 35 -9.46 4.57 4.76
N SER A 36 -9.56 4.57 3.44
CA SER A 36 -10.02 5.73 2.67
C SER A 36 -11.54 5.95 2.74
N GLY A 37 -12.28 5.07 3.42
CA GLY A 37 -13.74 5.15 3.54
C GLY A 37 -14.49 4.76 2.24
N ASP A 38 -13.78 4.22 1.24
CA ASP A 38 -14.39 3.73 0.00
C ASP A 38 -15.12 2.39 0.21
N ILE A 39 -14.76 1.64 1.27
CA ILE A 39 -15.53 0.48 1.76
C ILE A 39 -16.41 0.93 2.92
N GLY A 40 -17.73 0.92 2.71
CA GLY A 40 -18.71 1.29 3.74
C GLY A 40 -18.70 0.33 4.94
N ARG A 41 -19.22 0.77 6.10
CA ARG A 41 -19.33 -0.06 7.31
C ARG A 41 -20.19 -1.32 7.13
N ASP A 42 -21.06 -1.29 6.14
CA ASP A 42 -21.93 -2.38 5.70
C ASP A 42 -21.23 -3.34 4.71
N GLY A 43 -19.92 -3.17 4.48
CA GLY A 43 -19.07 -4.08 3.70
C GLY A 43 -19.28 -4.01 2.19
N LYS A 44 -20.12 -3.09 1.71
CA LYS A 44 -20.39 -2.90 0.28
C LYS A 44 -19.31 -2.02 -0.34
N ILE A 45 -18.61 -2.56 -1.33
CA ILE A 45 -17.70 -1.81 -2.20
C ILE A 45 -18.53 -1.30 -3.39
N GLN A 46 -18.74 0.01 -3.47
CA GLN A 46 -19.27 0.60 -4.69
C GLN A 46 -18.13 0.75 -5.69
N VAL A 47 -18.12 -0.10 -6.71
CA VAL A 47 -17.11 -0.05 -7.75
C VAL A 47 -17.39 1.16 -8.65
N ASN A 48 -16.75 2.28 -8.33
CA ASN A 48 -16.66 3.47 -9.16
C ASN A 48 -15.24 3.59 -9.72
N ILE A 49 -15.06 4.32 -10.83
CA ILE A 49 -13.77 4.56 -11.47
C ILE A 49 -12.72 5.14 -10.50
N SER A 50 -13.14 5.96 -9.53
CA SER A 50 -12.28 6.47 -8.46
C SER A 50 -11.70 5.33 -7.60
N VAL A 51 -12.54 4.37 -7.19
CA VAL A 51 -12.12 3.21 -6.40
C VAL A 51 -11.18 2.31 -7.20
N ILE A 52 -11.48 2.09 -8.49
CA ILE A 52 -10.62 1.31 -9.39
C ILE A 52 -9.23 1.95 -9.49
N ILE A 53 -9.15 3.26 -9.74
CA ILE A 53 -7.88 3.98 -9.86
C ILE A 53 -7.08 3.89 -8.56
N LYS A 54 -7.71 4.17 -7.40
CA LYS A 54 -7.05 4.07 -6.09
C LYS A 54 -6.54 2.65 -5.82
N PHE A 55 -7.34 1.65 -6.16
CA PHE A 55 -6.97 0.24 -6.01
C PHE A 55 -5.76 -0.12 -6.88
N THR A 56 -5.78 0.26 -8.16
CA THR A 56 -4.67 0.01 -9.10
C THR A 56 -3.39 0.70 -8.61
N ILE A 57 -3.47 1.94 -8.14
CA ILE A 57 -2.33 2.66 -7.56
C ILE A 57 -1.80 1.93 -6.32
N ALA A 58 -2.69 1.52 -5.40
CA ALA A 58 -2.30 0.81 -4.18
C ALA A 58 -1.58 -0.51 -4.49
N VAL A 59 -2.11 -1.33 -5.41
CA VAL A 59 -1.48 -2.58 -5.83
C VAL A 59 -0.13 -2.31 -6.52
N THR A 60 -0.07 -1.29 -7.37
CA THR A 60 1.18 -0.90 -8.06
C THR A 60 2.27 -0.51 -7.07
N ILE A 61 1.96 0.37 -6.12
CA ILE A 61 2.91 0.80 -5.08
C ILE A 61 3.34 -0.38 -4.21
N SER A 62 2.42 -1.28 -3.86
CA SER A 62 2.75 -2.48 -3.10
C SER A 62 3.77 -3.36 -3.83
N LEU A 63 3.53 -3.66 -5.10
CA LEU A 63 4.39 -4.54 -5.87
C LEU A 63 5.75 -3.89 -6.16
N TYR A 64 5.75 -2.70 -6.76
CA TYR A 64 7.00 -2.04 -7.16
C TYR A 64 7.75 -1.44 -5.97
N GLY A 65 7.05 -0.75 -5.05
CA GLY A 65 7.66 -0.19 -3.85
C GLY A 65 8.12 -1.27 -2.87
N GLY A 66 7.35 -2.36 -2.76
CA GLY A 66 7.72 -3.53 -1.97
C GLY A 66 8.97 -4.22 -2.52
N GLU A 67 9.03 -4.53 -3.82
CA GLU A 67 10.24 -5.12 -4.43
C GLU A 67 11.44 -4.17 -4.33
N ALA A 68 11.26 -2.86 -4.61
CA ALA A 68 12.34 -1.89 -4.51
C ALA A 68 12.90 -1.80 -3.07
N SER A 69 12.05 -1.95 -2.06
CA SER A 69 12.49 -1.99 -0.66
C SER A 69 13.19 -3.30 -0.31
N ILE A 70 12.70 -4.43 -0.82
CA ILE A 70 13.36 -5.73 -0.65
C ILE A 70 14.78 -5.67 -1.25
N GLU A 71 14.94 -5.04 -2.41
CA GLU A 71 16.24 -4.85 -3.05
C GLU A 71 17.14 -3.87 -2.28
N TYR A 72 16.61 -2.70 -1.92
CA TYR A 72 17.37 -1.66 -1.22
C TYR A 72 17.90 -2.11 0.14
N TYR A 73 17.14 -2.94 0.87
CA TYR A 73 17.53 -3.48 2.17
C TYR A 73 18.18 -4.88 2.09
N GLU A 74 18.53 -5.35 0.89
CA GLU A 74 19.18 -6.66 0.66
C GLU A 74 18.40 -7.85 1.25
N LEU A 75 17.07 -7.75 1.26
CA LEU A 75 16.19 -8.77 1.84
C LEU A 75 15.94 -9.95 0.90
N GLN A 76 16.51 -10.00 -0.30
CA GLN A 76 16.16 -11.01 -1.33
C GLN A 76 16.38 -12.46 -0.87
N ASN A 77 17.28 -12.68 0.09
CA ASN A 77 17.62 -13.99 0.63
C ASN A 77 16.65 -14.46 1.73
N TYR A 78 15.70 -13.62 2.15
CA TYR A 78 14.73 -13.97 3.17
C TYR A 78 13.57 -14.80 2.60
N SER A 79 12.76 -15.34 3.51
CA SER A 79 11.61 -16.15 3.15
C SER A 79 10.62 -15.35 2.30
N VAL A 80 9.88 -16.06 1.44
CA VAL A 80 8.78 -15.51 0.64
C VAL A 80 7.75 -14.79 1.52
N MET A 81 7.56 -15.26 2.76
CA MET A 81 6.68 -14.64 3.74
C MET A 81 7.18 -13.26 4.19
N THR A 82 8.50 -13.09 4.34
CA THR A 82 9.11 -11.78 4.65
C THR A 82 8.86 -10.81 3.51
N HIS A 83 9.03 -11.24 2.26
CA HIS A 83 8.72 -10.42 1.10
C HIS A 83 7.24 -10.03 1.05
N GLY A 84 6.34 -10.98 1.31
CA GLY A 84 4.90 -10.71 1.39
C GLY A 84 4.56 -9.69 2.47
N PHE A 85 5.21 -9.75 3.63
CA PHE A 85 5.03 -8.77 4.70
C PHE A 85 5.48 -7.36 4.28
N VAL A 86 6.66 -7.23 3.66
CA VAL A 86 7.15 -5.93 3.16
C VAL A 86 6.19 -5.33 2.13
N MET A 87 5.68 -6.15 1.22
CA MET A 87 4.69 -5.72 0.24
C MET A 87 3.36 -5.30 0.87
N LEU A 88 2.90 -6.01 1.91
CA LEU A 88 1.71 -5.64 2.67
C LEU A 88 1.88 -4.27 3.33
N MET A 89 3.03 -4.00 3.94
CA MET A 89 3.33 -2.70 4.54
C MET A 89 3.24 -1.57 3.51
N TRP A 90 3.80 -1.77 2.31
CA TRP A 90 3.68 -0.81 1.22
C TRP A 90 2.26 -0.66 0.70
N ALA A 91 1.47 -1.74 0.65
CA ALA A 91 0.08 -1.67 0.23
C ALA A 91 -0.78 -0.83 1.19
N VAL A 92 -0.61 -1.05 2.49
CA VAL A 92 -1.40 -0.37 3.55
C VAL A 92 -0.92 1.08 3.72
N PHE A 93 0.39 1.29 3.85
CA PHE A 93 0.94 2.59 4.22
C PHE A 93 1.40 3.44 3.02
N GLY A 94 1.64 2.84 1.85
CA GLY A 94 2.07 3.57 0.65
C GLY A 94 0.99 4.55 0.18
N MET A 95 -0.27 4.12 0.11
CA MET A 95 -1.39 5.02 -0.19
C MET A 95 -1.62 6.06 0.91
N LEU A 96 -1.42 5.67 2.18
CA LEU A 96 -1.52 6.61 3.30
C LEU A 96 -0.48 7.74 3.16
N ALA A 97 0.77 7.40 2.87
CA ALA A 97 1.84 8.38 2.69
C ALA A 97 1.52 9.37 1.56
N ILE A 98 1.01 8.89 0.42
CA ILE A 98 0.57 9.76 -0.68
C ILE A 98 -0.58 10.67 -0.22
N GLY A 99 -1.56 10.14 0.51
CA GLY A 99 -2.66 10.91 1.07
C GLY A 99 -2.18 12.01 2.01
N ILE A 100 -1.22 11.71 2.90
CA ILE A 100 -0.61 12.67 3.81
C ILE A 100 0.12 13.77 3.03
N VAL A 101 0.93 13.42 2.03
CA VAL A 101 1.66 14.40 1.21
C VAL A 101 0.69 15.31 0.46
N TYR A 102 -0.36 14.73 -0.14
CA TYR A 102 -1.39 15.50 -0.82
C TYR A 102 -2.09 16.48 0.13
N GLN A 103 -2.51 16.02 1.31
CA GLN A 103 -3.13 16.86 2.34
C GLN A 103 -2.17 17.95 2.85
N ALA A 104 -0.89 17.62 3.05
CA ALA A 104 0.11 18.58 3.49
C ALA A 104 0.32 19.71 2.47
N VAL A 105 0.38 19.39 1.17
CA VAL A 105 0.47 20.40 0.10
C VAL A 105 -0.80 21.23 0.02
N ALA A 106 -1.97 20.60 0.11
CA ALA A 106 -3.26 21.31 0.07
C ALA A 106 -3.45 22.27 1.26
N LEU A 107 -3.00 21.90 2.45
CA LEU A 107 -3.01 22.76 3.64
C LEU A 107 -2.14 24.00 3.46
N TRP A 108 -1.01 23.86 2.74
CA TRP A 108 -0.08 24.97 2.53
C TRP A 108 -0.53 25.93 1.41
N GLN A 109 -1.35 25.48 0.47
CA GLN A 109 -1.80 26.31 -0.64
C GLN A 109 -2.69 27.47 -0.16
N GLY A 110 -2.18 28.69 -0.29
CA GLY A 110 -2.92 29.93 -0.05
C GLY A 110 -3.06 30.34 1.42
N LYS A 111 -2.42 29.63 2.35
CA LYS A 111 -2.46 29.94 3.80
C LYS A 111 -1.11 30.42 4.31
N THR A 112 -1.15 31.32 5.29
CA THR A 112 0.03 31.72 6.04
C THR A 112 0.46 30.61 7.02
N LEU A 113 1.75 30.57 7.38
CA LEU A 113 2.27 29.58 8.36
C LEU A 113 1.50 29.59 9.68
N ALA A 114 1.02 30.75 10.13
CA ALA A 114 0.24 30.88 11.36
C ALA A 114 -1.14 30.19 11.28
N GLU A 115 -1.81 30.27 10.13
CA GLU A 115 -3.10 29.61 9.90
C GLU A 115 -2.94 28.10 9.80
N VAL A 116 -1.88 27.62 9.15
CA VAL A 116 -1.54 26.19 9.07
C VAL A 116 -1.27 25.62 10.47
N ILE A 117 -0.49 26.32 11.30
CA ILE A 117 -0.21 25.90 12.68
C ILE A 117 -1.50 25.83 13.51
N LYS A 118 -2.40 26.80 13.34
CA LYS A 118 -3.68 26.82 14.04
C LYS A 118 -4.55 25.63 13.64
N GLU A 119 -4.68 25.33 12.35
CA GLU A 119 -5.44 24.17 11.87
C GLU A 119 -4.85 22.83 12.33
N ILE A 120 -3.53 22.67 12.27
CA ILE A 120 -2.88 21.45 12.77
C ILE A 120 -3.16 21.28 14.27
N LYS A 121 -3.08 22.37 15.04
CA LYS A 121 -3.37 22.36 16.47
C LYS A 121 -4.83 22.01 16.74
N ASP A 122 -5.77 22.62 16.02
CA ASP A 122 -7.21 22.36 16.18
C ASP A 122 -7.57 20.91 15.79
N ALA A 123 -6.98 20.39 14.70
CA ALA A 123 -7.14 19.00 14.29
C ALA A 123 -6.53 18.02 15.30
N ALA A 124 -5.35 18.33 15.85
CA ALA A 124 -4.73 17.53 16.91
C ALA A 124 -5.57 17.53 18.18
N PHE A 125 -6.13 18.67 18.58
CA PHE A 125 -7.10 18.74 19.68
C PHE A 125 -8.40 17.99 19.38
N ALA A 126 -8.88 17.95 18.14
CA ALA A 126 -10.06 17.16 17.79
C ALA A 126 -9.81 15.64 17.88
N ILE A 127 -8.58 15.19 17.60
CA ILE A 127 -8.19 13.76 17.64
C ILE A 127 -7.82 13.31 19.06
N PHE A 128 -7.04 14.13 19.77
CA PHE A 128 -6.46 13.78 21.07
C PHE A 128 -7.10 14.51 22.26
N GLY A 129 -7.85 15.58 22.02
CA GLY A 129 -8.50 16.40 23.05
C GLY A 129 -9.84 15.84 23.49
N LYS A 130 -9.87 14.55 23.82
CA LYS A 130 -10.75 14.03 24.87
C LYS A 130 -9.99 14.06 26.19
#